data_AF-A0A384BRU1-F1
#
_entry.id   AF-A0A384BRU1-F1
#
_cell.length_a   1.000
_cell.length_b   1.000
_cell.length_c   1.000
_cell.angle_alpha   90.00
_cell.angle_beta   90.00
_cell.angle_gamma   90.00
#
_symmetry.space_group_name_H-M   'P 1'
#
loop_
_entity.id
_entity.type
_entity.pdbx_description
1 polymer ?
#
loop_
_entity_poly.entity_id
_entity_poly.type
_entity_poly.pdbx_seq_one_letter_code
_entity_poly.pdbx_strand_id
1 'polypeptide(L)'
;MIEDELTLFDKSINEFWNKFKSTVSDTSCQMVGLRDTYKDSIKACAEKLSVKLKEEERMVEMFLEYQNQICRQNNLIQEKKDNLLRLIAEIKDKKQELEVLTANIQDLKEEYAKKKETISAANKANEERLKRLQKSADLYKDRLGLEIRKIYVSDSAPHLECLAEFQENVRKTNNFSAFLANVRKAFTAMVYN
;
A
#
# COMPACT_ATOMS: atom_id res chain seq x y z
N MET A 1 82.33 21.45 -104.38
CA MET A 1 81.38 20.32 -104.34
C MET A 1 81.55 19.45 -103.10
N ILE A 2 82.77 19.08 -102.67
CA ILE A 2 82.99 18.25 -101.46
C ILE A 2 82.73 19.04 -100.15
N GLU A 3 82.98 20.35 -100.15
CA GLU A 3 82.87 21.20 -98.95
C GLU A 3 81.42 21.55 -98.57
N ASP A 4 80.52 21.64 -99.55
CA ASP A 4 79.07 21.82 -99.32
C ASP A 4 78.39 20.52 -98.81
N GLU A 5 78.85 19.34 -99.25
CA GLU A 5 78.34 18.07 -98.72
C GLU A 5 78.79 17.82 -97.28
N LEU A 6 80.03 18.22 -96.95
CA LEU A 6 80.57 18.11 -95.60
C LEU A 6 79.81 19.00 -94.62
N THR A 7 79.49 20.24 -95.03
CA THR A 7 78.72 21.18 -94.21
C THR A 7 77.25 20.76 -94.08
N LEU A 8 76.65 20.17 -95.12
CA LEU A 8 75.30 19.60 -95.05
C LEU A 8 75.24 18.40 -94.11
N PHE A 9 76.26 17.54 -94.15
CA PHE A 9 76.40 16.39 -93.27
C PHE A 9 76.58 16.82 -91.81
N ASP A 10 77.42 17.82 -91.55
CA ASP A 10 77.67 18.33 -90.20
C ASP A 10 76.42 19.03 -89.62
N LYS A 11 75.64 19.71 -90.48
CA LYS A 11 74.33 20.25 -90.12
C LYS A 11 73.34 19.13 -89.78
N SER A 12 73.29 18.05 -90.58
CA SER A 12 72.43 16.89 -90.31
C SER A 12 72.80 16.16 -89.02
N ILE A 13 74.11 16.03 -88.73
CA ILE A 13 74.60 15.45 -87.49
C ILE A 13 74.19 16.32 -86.30
N ASN A 14 74.35 17.63 -86.41
CA ASN A 14 73.96 18.56 -85.34
C ASN A 14 72.44 18.58 -85.12
N GLU A 15 71.64 18.57 -86.17
CA GLU A 15 70.18 18.47 -86.07
C GLU A 15 69.75 17.15 -85.44
N PHE A 16 70.36 16.02 -85.85
CA PHE A 16 70.11 14.72 -85.24
C PHE A 16 70.48 14.71 -83.75
N TRP A 17 71.67 15.20 -83.40
CA TRP A 17 72.11 15.26 -82.01
C TRP A 17 71.25 16.17 -81.15
N ASN A 18 70.84 17.31 -81.67
CA ASN A 18 69.95 18.23 -80.95
C ASN A 18 68.57 17.59 -80.73
N LYS A 19 68.01 16.93 -81.76
CA LYS A 19 66.72 16.23 -81.66
C LYS A 19 66.77 15.02 -80.72
N PHE A 20 67.87 14.27 -80.74
CA PHE A 20 68.07 13.14 -79.84
C PHE A 20 68.21 13.63 -78.38
N LYS A 21 69.05 14.65 -78.13
CA LYS A 21 69.22 15.24 -76.80
C LYS A 21 67.93 15.84 -76.26
N SER A 22 67.18 16.57 -77.08
CA SER A 22 65.89 17.14 -76.66
C SER A 22 64.88 16.05 -76.31
N THR A 23 64.75 15.02 -77.15
CA THR A 23 63.79 13.91 -76.92
C THR A 23 64.10 13.12 -75.66
N VAL A 24 65.37 12.80 -75.40
CA VAL A 24 65.80 12.08 -74.19
C VAL A 24 65.59 12.93 -72.93
N SER A 25 65.89 14.23 -73.01
CA SER A 25 65.65 15.18 -71.91
C SER A 25 64.16 15.31 -71.60
N ASP A 26 63.32 15.48 -72.62
CA ASP A 26 61.87 15.64 -72.47
C ASP A 26 61.21 14.37 -71.89
N THR A 27 61.62 13.19 -72.36
CA THR A 27 61.13 11.91 -71.84
C THR A 27 61.52 11.71 -70.37
N SER A 28 62.76 12.06 -70.00
CA SER A 28 63.24 12.01 -68.61
C SER A 28 62.44 12.97 -67.71
N CYS A 29 62.21 14.20 -68.14
CA CYS A 29 61.39 15.18 -67.42
C CYS A 29 59.93 14.72 -67.24
N GLN A 30 59.32 14.13 -68.27
CA GLN A 30 57.97 13.57 -68.17
C GLN A 30 57.89 12.40 -67.17
N MET A 31 58.88 11.50 -67.17
CA MET A 31 58.95 10.38 -66.24
C MET A 31 59.12 10.80 -64.78
N VAL A 32 59.83 11.91 -64.53
CA VAL A 32 59.93 12.50 -63.17
C VAL A 32 58.59 13.09 -62.74
N GLY A 33 57.92 13.86 -63.59
CA GLY A 33 56.60 14.43 -63.29
C GLY A 33 55.51 13.36 -63.03
N LEU A 34 55.52 12.27 -63.79
CA LEU A 34 54.62 11.12 -63.56
C LEU A 34 54.89 10.43 -62.22
N ARG A 35 56.15 10.34 -61.80
CA ARG A 35 56.53 9.77 -60.51
C ARG A 35 56.06 10.63 -59.33
N ASP A 36 56.25 11.94 -59.43
CA ASP A 36 55.86 12.88 -58.38
C ASP A 36 54.33 12.94 -58.24
N THR A 37 53.60 13.02 -59.37
CA THR A 37 52.12 12.98 -59.36
C THR A 37 51.58 11.66 -58.78
N TYR A 38 52.20 10.52 -59.07
CA TYR A 38 51.84 9.24 -58.46
C TYR A 38 52.09 9.22 -56.95
N LYS A 39 53.24 9.73 -56.50
CA LYS A 39 53.61 9.84 -55.08
C LYS A 39 52.62 10.72 -54.32
N ASP A 40 52.25 11.87 -54.88
CA ASP A 40 51.27 12.78 -54.29
C ASP A 40 49.87 12.15 -54.24
N SER A 41 49.49 11.40 -55.27
CA SER A 41 48.21 10.66 -55.30
C SER A 41 48.16 9.58 -54.21
N ILE A 42 49.24 8.83 -53.99
CA ILE A 42 49.33 7.87 -52.87
C ILE A 42 49.20 8.59 -51.54
N LYS A 43 49.92 9.70 -51.37
CA LYS A 43 49.88 10.48 -50.12
C LYS A 43 48.48 11.00 -49.83
N ALA A 44 47.81 11.59 -50.82
CA ALA A 44 46.43 12.07 -50.70
C ALA A 44 45.44 10.93 -50.39
N CYS A 45 45.64 9.75 -51.00
CA CYS A 45 44.84 8.56 -50.69
C CYS A 45 45.05 8.10 -49.24
N ALA A 46 46.30 8.03 -48.77
CA ALA A 46 46.62 7.64 -47.40
C ALA A 46 46.04 8.60 -46.35
N GLU A 47 46.14 9.91 -46.60
CA GLU A 47 45.53 10.94 -45.74
C GLU A 47 44.01 10.78 -45.66
N LYS A 48 43.35 10.58 -46.81
CA LYS A 48 41.89 10.36 -46.88
C LYS A 48 41.46 9.11 -46.14
N LEU A 49 42.21 8.01 -46.26
CA LEU A 49 41.94 6.78 -45.51
C LEU A 49 42.17 6.96 -44.01
N SER A 50 43.19 7.72 -43.60
CA SER A 50 43.45 8.01 -42.19
C SER A 50 42.33 8.84 -41.55
N VAL A 51 41.79 9.83 -42.27
CA VAL A 51 40.65 10.63 -41.77
C VAL A 51 39.41 9.75 -41.61
N LYS A 52 39.09 8.92 -42.61
CA LYS A 52 37.95 8.00 -42.54
C LYS A 52 38.07 7.01 -41.39
N LEU A 53 39.26 6.44 -41.17
CA LEU A 53 39.50 5.51 -40.06
C LEU A 53 39.18 6.18 -38.71
N LYS A 54 39.63 7.43 -38.51
CA LYS A 54 39.34 8.18 -37.28
C LYS A 54 37.86 8.54 -37.13
N GLU A 55 37.17 8.82 -38.23
CA GLU A 55 35.71 9.04 -38.21
C GLU A 55 34.97 7.75 -37.80
N GLU A 56 35.37 6.60 -38.34
CA GLU A 56 34.81 5.30 -37.98
C GLU A 56 35.07 4.93 -36.51
N GLU A 57 36.29 5.15 -36.00
CA GLU A 57 36.62 4.97 -34.59
C GLU A 57 35.69 5.79 -33.68
N ARG A 58 35.47 7.08 -34.00
CA ARG A 58 34.53 7.92 -33.26
C ARG A 58 33.08 7.43 -33.35
N MET A 59 32.66 6.93 -34.50
CA MET A 59 31.31 6.36 -34.66
C MET A 59 31.13 5.12 -33.79
N VAL A 60 32.16 4.27 -33.68
CA VAL A 60 32.14 3.09 -32.80
C VAL A 60 32.07 3.51 -31.32
N GLU A 61 32.87 4.49 -30.90
CA GLU A 61 32.81 5.03 -29.53
C GLU A 61 31.41 5.55 -29.19
N MET A 62 30.82 6.36 -30.08
CA MET A 62 29.48 6.91 -29.92
C MET A 62 28.42 5.80 -29.87
N PHE A 63 28.55 4.76 -30.70
CA PHE A 63 27.64 3.61 -30.68
C PHE A 63 27.70 2.86 -29.35
N LEU A 64 28.91 2.62 -28.82
CA LEU A 64 29.08 1.99 -27.50
C LEU A 64 28.48 2.85 -26.38
N GLU A 65 28.61 4.17 -26.47
CA GLU A 65 27.97 5.09 -25.52
C GLU A 65 26.44 4.94 -25.55
N TYR A 66 25.82 4.95 -26.73
CA TYR A 66 24.37 4.75 -26.86
C TYR A 66 23.93 3.39 -26.35
N GLN A 67 24.67 2.31 -26.63
CA GLN A 67 24.37 0.99 -26.08
C GLN A 67 24.40 0.99 -24.54
N ASN A 68 25.38 1.66 -23.94
CA ASN A 68 25.48 1.79 -22.49
C ASN A 68 24.31 2.60 -21.90
N GLN A 69 23.90 3.68 -22.57
CA GLN A 69 22.74 4.47 -22.15
C GLN A 69 21.45 3.64 -22.20
N ILE A 70 21.23 2.87 -23.28
CA ILE A 70 20.09 1.96 -23.42
C ILE A 70 20.08 0.91 -22.31
N CYS A 71 21.24 0.31 -22.01
CA CYS A 71 21.37 -0.67 -20.93
C CYS A 71 20.97 -0.08 -19.57
N ARG A 72 21.46 1.13 -19.24
CA ARG A 72 21.09 1.84 -18.01
C ARG A 72 19.60 2.12 -17.94
N GLN A 73 19.00 2.58 -19.04
CA GLN A 73 17.56 2.84 -19.09
C GLN A 73 16.74 1.56 -18.91
N ASN A 74 17.15 0.45 -19.54
CA ASN A 74 16.47 -0.84 -19.39
C ASN A 74 16.50 -1.34 -17.95
N ASN A 75 17.62 -1.18 -17.23
CA ASN A 75 17.72 -1.53 -15.82
C ASN A 75 16.75 -0.71 -14.96
N LEU A 76 16.67 0.60 -15.20
CA LEU A 76 15.73 1.48 -14.49
C LEU A 76 14.26 1.13 -14.79
N ILE A 77 13.96 0.75 -16.03
CA ILE A 77 12.62 0.30 -16.43
C ILE A 77 12.24 -0.98 -15.68
N GLN A 78 13.16 -1.95 -15.56
CA GLN A 78 12.91 -3.17 -14.81
C GLN A 78 12.69 -2.90 -13.32
N GLU A 79 13.53 -2.08 -12.70
CA GLU A 79 13.37 -1.72 -11.29
C GLU A 79 12.01 -1.06 -11.03
N LYS A 80 11.58 -0.13 -11.91
CA LYS A 80 10.25 0.48 -11.83
C LYS A 80 9.13 -0.54 -12.00
N LYS A 81 9.29 -1.50 -12.93
CA LYS A 81 8.31 -2.57 -13.14
C LYS A 81 8.16 -3.45 -11.90
N ASP A 82 9.27 -3.86 -11.29
CA ASP A 82 9.25 -4.70 -10.09
C ASP A 82 8.64 -3.97 -8.89
N ASN A 83 8.95 -2.68 -8.74
CA ASN A 83 8.33 -1.82 -7.74
C ASN A 83 6.81 -1.71 -7.92
N LEU A 84 6.33 -1.55 -9.16
CA LEU A 84 4.90 -1.52 -9.47
C LEU A 84 4.22 -2.85 -9.16
N LEU A 85 4.85 -3.99 -9.50
CA LEU A 85 4.31 -5.31 -9.19
C LEU A 85 4.16 -5.54 -7.68
N ARG A 86 5.14 -5.11 -6.89
CA ARG A 86 5.06 -5.14 -5.42
C ARG A 86 3.90 -4.29 -4.89
N LEU A 87 3.75 -3.06 -5.37
CA LEU A 87 2.63 -2.20 -4.97
C LEU A 87 1.26 -2.79 -5.34
N ILE A 88 1.15 -3.44 -6.51
CA ILE A 88 -0.08 -4.13 -6.92
C ILE A 88 -0.43 -5.26 -5.94
N ALA A 89 0.57 -6.04 -5.51
CA ALA A 89 0.36 -7.10 -4.52
C ALA A 89 -0.13 -6.53 -3.17
N GLU A 90 0.53 -5.49 -2.65
CA GLU A 90 0.13 -4.83 -1.40
C GLU A 90 -1.29 -4.26 -1.47
N ILE A 91 -1.69 -3.66 -2.60
CA ILE A 91 -3.05 -3.15 -2.81
C ILE A 91 -4.06 -4.29 -2.80
N LYS A 92 -3.72 -5.43 -3.42
CA LYS A 92 -4.60 -6.60 -3.47
C LYS A 92 -4.81 -7.19 -2.06
N ASP A 93 -3.74 -7.32 -1.29
CA ASP A 93 -3.80 -7.86 0.08
C ASP A 93 -4.65 -6.95 0.98
N LYS A 94 -4.40 -5.62 0.95
CA LYS A 94 -5.20 -4.64 1.69
C LYS A 94 -6.67 -4.65 1.29
N LYS A 95 -6.98 -4.91 0.01
CA LYS A 95 -8.37 -5.05 -0.45
C LYS A 95 -9.05 -6.26 0.19
N GLN A 96 -8.36 -7.39 0.30
CA GLN A 96 -8.89 -8.59 0.95
C GLN A 96 -9.13 -8.36 2.44
N GLU A 97 -8.18 -7.69 3.13
CA GLU A 97 -8.35 -7.30 4.54
C GLU A 97 -9.58 -6.38 4.73
N LEU A 98 -9.81 -5.45 3.81
CA LEU A 98 -10.96 -4.55 3.85
C LEU A 98 -12.29 -5.31 3.66
N GLU A 99 -12.33 -6.32 2.79
CA GLU A 99 -13.50 -7.19 2.61
C GLU A 99 -13.82 -7.98 3.90
N VAL A 100 -12.81 -8.57 4.54
CA VAL A 100 -12.96 -9.27 5.82
C VAL A 100 -13.46 -8.34 6.93
N LEU A 101 -12.88 -7.15 7.05
CA LEU A 101 -13.29 -6.18 8.06
C LEU A 101 -14.73 -5.70 7.83
N THR A 102 -15.12 -5.52 6.57
CA THR A 102 -16.49 -5.13 6.20
C THR A 102 -17.50 -6.19 6.61
N ALA A 103 -17.20 -7.48 6.39
CA ALA A 103 -18.04 -8.59 6.83
C ALA A 103 -18.19 -8.62 8.36
N ASN A 104 -17.08 -8.54 9.10
CA ASN A 104 -17.09 -8.52 10.57
C ASN A 104 -17.92 -7.37 11.14
N ILE A 105 -17.84 -6.17 10.55
CA ILE A 105 -18.64 -5.01 10.96
C ILE A 105 -20.12 -5.29 10.74
N GLN A 106 -20.49 -5.96 9.65
CA GLN A 106 -21.89 -6.28 9.36
C GLN A 106 -22.45 -7.31 10.35
N ASP A 107 -21.68 -8.35 10.65
CA ASP A 107 -22.07 -9.38 11.63
C ASP A 107 -22.28 -8.77 13.02
N LEU A 108 -21.33 -7.93 13.48
CA LEU A 108 -21.44 -7.24 14.77
C LEU A 108 -22.65 -6.30 14.85
N LYS A 109 -23.01 -5.63 13.74
CA LYS A 109 -24.22 -4.79 13.68
C LYS A 109 -25.48 -5.63 13.84
N GLU A 110 -25.55 -6.79 13.20
CA GLU A 110 -26.69 -7.70 13.31
C GLU A 110 -26.81 -8.28 14.72
N GLU A 111 -25.71 -8.74 15.32
CA GLU A 111 -25.68 -9.23 16.69
C GLU A 111 -26.10 -8.15 17.70
N TYR A 112 -25.61 -6.92 17.52
CA TYR A 112 -26.00 -5.79 18.37
C TYR A 112 -27.50 -5.51 18.28
N ALA A 113 -28.07 -5.55 17.07
CA ALA A 113 -29.51 -5.38 16.87
C ALA A 113 -30.33 -6.47 17.58
N LYS A 114 -29.95 -7.75 17.41
CA LYS A 114 -30.58 -8.90 18.09
C LYS A 114 -30.53 -8.77 19.62
N LYS A 115 -29.37 -8.37 20.16
CA LYS A 115 -29.19 -8.21 21.60
C LYS A 115 -30.03 -7.06 22.16
N LYS A 116 -30.12 -5.95 21.43
CA LYS A 116 -30.98 -4.81 21.78
C LYS A 116 -32.45 -5.21 21.81
N GLU A 117 -32.93 -5.97 20.83
CA GLU A 117 -34.32 -6.45 20.78
C GLU A 117 -34.63 -7.38 21.96
N THR A 118 -33.73 -8.33 22.26
CA THR A 118 -33.89 -9.26 23.39
C THR A 118 -33.99 -8.51 24.72
N ILE A 119 -33.14 -7.52 24.95
CA ILE A 119 -33.17 -6.69 26.17
C ILE A 119 -34.49 -5.90 26.24
N SER A 120 -34.94 -5.33 25.12
CA SER A 120 -36.20 -4.59 25.06
C SER A 120 -37.40 -5.48 25.39
N ALA A 121 -37.46 -6.69 24.83
CA ALA A 121 -38.51 -7.66 25.11
C ALA A 121 -38.51 -8.10 26.59
N ALA A 122 -37.32 -8.41 27.14
CA ALA A 122 -37.19 -8.78 28.54
C ALA A 122 -37.61 -7.64 29.50
N ASN A 123 -37.23 -6.40 29.20
CA ASN A 123 -37.61 -5.24 29.99
C ASN A 123 -39.12 -5.02 29.98
N LYS A 124 -39.76 -5.14 28.81
CA LYS A 124 -41.22 -5.05 28.70
C LYS A 124 -41.93 -6.12 29.53
N ALA A 125 -41.48 -7.38 29.41
CA ALA A 125 -42.04 -8.49 30.20
C ALA A 125 -41.88 -8.27 31.71
N ASN A 126 -40.72 -7.74 32.14
CA ASN A 126 -40.45 -7.41 33.53
C ASN A 126 -41.33 -6.25 34.03
N GLU A 127 -41.53 -5.21 33.22
CA GLU A 127 -42.40 -4.09 33.57
C GLU A 127 -43.85 -4.55 33.76
N GLU A 128 -44.36 -5.40 32.87
CA GLU A 128 -45.71 -5.98 33.00
C GLU A 128 -45.83 -6.87 34.24
N ARG A 129 -44.81 -7.70 34.52
CA ARG A 129 -44.75 -8.52 35.74
C ARG A 129 -44.76 -7.65 36.99
N LEU A 130 -43.99 -6.57 37.00
CA LEU A 130 -43.93 -5.63 38.12
C LEU A 130 -45.28 -4.96 38.35
N LYS A 131 -45.96 -4.49 37.29
CA LYS A 131 -47.32 -3.91 37.39
C LYS A 131 -48.32 -4.90 37.98
N ARG A 132 -48.27 -6.18 37.58
CA ARG A 132 -49.13 -7.23 38.15
C ARG A 132 -48.85 -7.46 39.64
N LEU A 133 -47.58 -7.54 40.03
CA LEU A 133 -47.18 -7.72 41.42
C LEU A 133 -47.60 -6.51 42.27
N GLN A 134 -47.38 -5.29 41.78
CA GLN A 134 -47.79 -4.07 42.46
C GLN A 134 -49.30 -4.05 42.70
N LYS A 135 -50.10 -4.35 41.66
CA LYS A 135 -51.57 -4.46 41.79
C LYS A 135 -51.97 -5.48 42.85
N SER A 136 -51.30 -6.64 42.90
CA SER A 136 -51.59 -7.64 43.93
C SER A 136 -51.20 -7.17 45.33
N ALA A 137 -50.06 -6.49 45.47
CA ALA A 137 -49.60 -5.93 46.74
C ALA A 137 -50.57 -4.87 47.28
N ASP A 138 -51.04 -3.97 46.41
CA ASP A 138 -52.03 -2.94 46.75
C ASP A 138 -53.35 -3.58 47.20
N LEU A 139 -53.84 -4.59 46.48
CA LEU A 139 -55.04 -5.34 46.85
C LEU A 139 -54.93 -6.00 48.24
N TYR A 140 -53.78 -6.59 48.58
CA TYR A 140 -53.57 -7.17 49.91
C TYR A 140 -53.41 -6.10 50.99
N LYS A 141 -52.73 -4.99 50.69
CA LYS A 141 -52.62 -3.84 51.60
C LYS A 141 -54.01 -3.32 51.98
N ASP A 142 -54.88 -3.12 51.00
CA ASP A 142 -56.24 -2.62 51.21
C ASP A 142 -57.12 -3.61 51.96
N ARG A 143 -57.13 -4.89 51.55
CA ARG A 143 -58.01 -5.91 52.15
C ARG A 143 -57.58 -6.32 53.56
N LEU A 144 -56.28 -6.37 53.82
CA LEU A 144 -55.76 -6.78 55.13
C LEU A 144 -55.56 -5.60 56.07
N GLY A 145 -55.49 -4.37 55.55
CA GLY A 145 -55.08 -3.19 56.31
C GLY A 145 -53.63 -3.30 56.81
N LEU A 146 -52.76 -3.96 56.04
CA LEU A 146 -51.39 -4.29 56.43
C LEU A 146 -50.41 -3.92 55.30
N GLU A 147 -49.45 -3.05 55.58
CA GLU A 147 -48.37 -2.72 54.65
C GLU A 147 -47.07 -3.40 55.08
N ILE A 148 -46.50 -4.22 54.20
CA ILE A 148 -45.20 -4.85 54.42
C ILE A 148 -44.15 -4.13 53.57
N ARG A 149 -43.13 -3.60 54.24
CA ARG A 149 -41.96 -2.98 53.58
C ARG A 149 -40.72 -3.78 53.89
N LYS A 150 -39.83 -3.92 52.90
CA LYS A 150 -38.54 -4.60 53.09
C LYS A 150 -37.57 -3.67 53.81
N ILE A 151 -37.71 -3.59 55.13
CA ILE A 151 -36.84 -2.83 56.04
C ILE A 151 -36.37 -3.73 57.18
N TYR A 152 -35.26 -3.39 57.81
CA TYR A 152 -34.85 -4.04 59.06
C TYR A 152 -35.68 -3.45 60.21
N VAL A 153 -36.37 -4.31 60.97
CA VAL A 153 -37.23 -3.89 62.09
C VAL A 153 -36.62 -4.39 63.39
N SER A 154 -36.30 -3.47 64.30
CA SER A 154 -35.70 -3.77 65.61
C SER A 154 -36.70 -3.64 66.77
N ASP A 155 -37.80 -2.90 66.59
CA ASP A 155 -38.82 -2.67 67.61
C ASP A 155 -40.18 -2.33 66.95
N SER A 156 -41.24 -2.27 67.75
CA SER A 156 -42.58 -1.81 67.36
C SER A 156 -42.94 -0.47 67.99
N ALA A 157 -43.66 0.37 67.25
CA ALA A 157 -44.31 1.56 67.80
C ALA A 157 -45.83 1.46 67.53
N PRO A 158 -46.69 1.45 68.56
CA PRO A 158 -46.40 1.43 70.01
C PRO A 158 -45.67 0.15 70.45
N HIS A 159 -44.97 0.21 71.59
CA HIS A 159 -44.16 -0.90 72.10
C HIS A 159 -45.03 -2.10 72.50
N LEU A 160 -44.59 -3.30 72.13
CA LEU A 160 -45.24 -4.57 72.43
C LEU A 160 -44.31 -5.45 73.28
N GLU A 161 -44.64 -5.62 74.55
CA GLU A 161 -43.86 -6.45 75.48
C GLU A 161 -43.74 -7.92 75.01
N CYS A 162 -44.81 -8.45 74.40
CA CYS A 162 -44.85 -9.81 73.84
C CYS A 162 -44.12 -9.98 72.49
N LEU A 163 -43.56 -8.91 71.90
CA LEU A 163 -42.93 -8.98 70.58
C LEU A 163 -41.69 -9.89 70.56
N ALA A 164 -40.88 -9.89 71.62
CA ALA A 164 -39.69 -10.74 71.73
C ALA A 164 -40.06 -12.24 71.71
N GLU A 165 -41.14 -12.62 72.38
CA GLU A 165 -41.66 -13.98 72.37
C GLU A 165 -42.14 -14.38 70.97
N PHE A 166 -42.90 -13.50 70.30
CA PHE A 166 -43.35 -13.75 68.93
C PHE A 166 -42.18 -13.89 67.94
N GLN A 167 -41.14 -13.07 68.08
CA GLN A 167 -39.90 -13.16 67.27
C GLN A 167 -39.15 -14.49 67.50
N GLU A 168 -39.09 -14.97 68.74
CA GLU A 168 -38.51 -16.29 69.04
C GLU A 168 -39.34 -17.42 68.43
N ASN A 169 -40.66 -17.35 68.55
CA ASN A 169 -41.59 -18.34 68.03
C ASN A 169 -41.54 -18.43 66.50
N VAL A 170 -41.49 -17.28 65.80
CA VAL A 170 -41.37 -17.30 64.32
C VAL A 170 -40.01 -17.83 63.87
N ARG A 171 -38.93 -17.59 64.63
CA ARG A 171 -37.60 -18.15 64.34
C ARG A 171 -37.58 -19.67 64.46
N LYS A 172 -38.30 -20.24 65.44
CA LYS A 172 -38.42 -21.69 65.65
C LYS A 172 -39.36 -22.38 64.65
N THR A 173 -40.50 -21.76 64.37
CA THR A 173 -41.60 -22.41 63.62
C THR A 173 -41.63 -22.05 62.13
N ASN A 174 -40.96 -20.97 61.73
CA ASN A 174 -41.06 -20.35 60.41
C ASN A 174 -42.52 -20.05 59.98
N ASN A 175 -43.44 -19.93 60.95
CA ASN A 175 -44.85 -19.69 60.67
C ASN A 175 -45.16 -18.18 60.70
N PHE A 176 -44.86 -17.51 59.59
CA PHE A 176 -45.08 -16.06 59.46
C PHE A 176 -46.57 -15.67 59.55
N SER A 177 -47.48 -16.55 59.12
CA SER A 177 -48.91 -16.31 59.22
C SER A 177 -49.37 -16.24 60.68
N ALA A 178 -48.94 -17.18 61.51
CA ALA A 178 -49.26 -17.18 62.95
C ALA A 178 -48.63 -15.96 63.65
N PHE A 179 -47.39 -15.63 63.29
CA PHE A 179 -46.71 -14.43 63.79
C PHE A 179 -47.51 -13.14 63.52
N LEU A 180 -47.89 -12.88 62.26
CA LEU A 180 -48.65 -11.69 61.91
C LEU A 180 -50.02 -11.64 62.59
N ALA A 181 -50.71 -12.78 62.70
CA ALA A 181 -52.00 -12.87 63.38
C ALA A 181 -51.88 -12.54 64.88
N ASN A 182 -50.87 -13.07 65.56
CA ASN A 182 -50.61 -12.82 66.98
C ASN A 182 -50.23 -11.35 67.23
N VAL A 183 -49.35 -10.78 66.39
CA VAL A 183 -48.98 -9.35 66.47
C VAL A 183 -50.22 -8.45 66.27
N ARG A 184 -51.05 -8.73 65.26
CA ARG A 184 -52.29 -7.98 65.02
C ARG A 184 -53.25 -8.08 66.20
N LYS A 185 -53.41 -9.28 66.78
CA LYS A 185 -54.27 -9.51 67.96
C LYS A 185 -53.78 -8.70 69.17
N ALA A 186 -52.46 -8.66 69.40
CA ALA A 186 -51.86 -7.88 70.48
C ALA A 186 -52.10 -6.37 70.30
N PHE A 187 -51.84 -5.81 69.11
CA PHE A 187 -52.15 -4.40 68.82
C PHE A 187 -53.63 -4.07 68.97
N THR A 188 -54.52 -4.96 68.52
CA THR A 188 -55.97 -4.75 68.65
C THR A 188 -56.39 -4.71 70.13
N ALA A 189 -55.85 -5.61 70.96
CA ALA A 189 -56.14 -5.65 72.39
C ALA A 189 -55.67 -4.40 73.14
N MET A 190 -54.60 -3.73 72.69
CA MET A 190 -54.14 -2.46 73.28
C MET A 190 -55.09 -1.28 73.02
N VAL A 191 -55.94 -1.35 71.99
CA VAL A 191 -56.89 -0.27 71.63
C VAL A 191 -58.19 -0.37 72.43
N TYR A 192 -58.53 -1.54 72.98
CA TYR A 192 -59.78 -1.80 73.71
C TYR A 192 -59.62 -1.91 75.24
N ASN A 193 -58.42 -1.63 75.76
CA ASN A 193 -58.12 -1.44 77.19
C ASN A 193 -57.78 0.03 77.44
#